data_AF-A0A7J3I206-F1
#
_entry.id   AF-A0A7J3I206-F1
#
_cell.length_a   1.000
_cell.length_b   1.000
_cell.length_c   1.000
_cell.angle_alpha   90.00
_cell.angle_beta   90.00
_cell.angle_gamma   90.00
#
_symmetry.space_group_name_H-M   'P 1'
#
loop_
_entity.id
_entity.type
_entity.pdbx_description
1 polymer ?
#
loop_
_entity_poly.entity_id
_entity_poly.type
_entity_poly.pdbx_seq_one_letter_code
_entity_poly.pdbx_strand_id
1 'polypeptide(L)'
;QRAQLAFREGALEGPGVINLCAAIAAKEHGDARRALDLLRVAGEIAEREGAEKVSEEHVRAAQHVIERDHLVEALRTLPMHSKLVLYTIFELTKQGRGKARTGDIYNYYLNVCRRLHVEPLTQRRVSSLINELDMLGVVAAHLKSRGRHGLSKEVKLNVSVNQVKQVLEEDSFIKKLSSSDSSPLFEASPQ
;
A
#
# COMPACT_ATOMS: atom_id res chain seq x y z
N GLN A 1 -29.05 -14.14 7.38
CA GLN A 1 -30.10 -14.57 6.42
C GLN A 1 -29.61 -14.67 4.96
N ARG A 2 -28.79 -13.76 4.41
CA ARG A 2 -28.29 -13.89 3.02
C ARG A 2 -27.14 -14.88 2.79
N ALA A 3 -26.29 -15.16 3.80
CA ALA A 3 -25.17 -16.10 3.66
C ALA A 3 -25.58 -17.56 3.39
N GLN A 4 -26.72 -18.00 3.92
CA GLN A 4 -27.27 -19.35 3.70
C GLN A 4 -27.78 -19.59 2.27
N LEU A 5 -28.02 -18.53 1.48
CA LEU A 5 -28.49 -18.63 0.09
C LEU A 5 -27.35 -18.64 -0.94
N ALA A 6 -26.14 -18.22 -0.55
CA ALA A 6 -24.99 -18.09 -1.45
C ALA A 6 -24.12 -19.35 -1.53
N PHE A 7 -24.26 -20.27 -0.57
CA PHE A 7 -23.46 -21.49 -0.46
C PHE A 7 -24.35 -22.72 -0.34
N ARG A 8 -23.91 -23.85 -0.90
CA ARG A 8 -24.56 -25.14 -0.66
C ARG A 8 -24.46 -25.50 0.82
N GLU A 9 -25.49 -26.17 1.33
CA GLU A 9 -25.51 -26.69 2.69
C GLU A 9 -24.29 -27.60 2.91
N GLY A 10 -23.50 -27.34 3.97
CA GLY A 10 -22.26 -28.05 4.27
C GLY A 10 -20.96 -27.47 3.68
N ALA A 11 -21.02 -26.41 2.87
CA ALA A 11 -19.83 -25.77 2.28
C ALA A 11 -18.99 -24.94 3.27
N LEU A 12 -19.52 -24.66 4.46
CA LEU A 12 -18.83 -23.94 5.54
C LEU A 12 -18.46 -24.93 6.64
N GLU A 13 -17.27 -24.81 7.21
CA GLU A 13 -16.79 -25.67 8.30
C GLU A 13 -17.68 -25.57 9.55
N GLY A 14 -18.22 -24.37 9.82
CA GLY A 14 -19.14 -24.13 10.92
C GLY A 14 -19.63 -22.69 11.01
N PRO A 15 -20.42 -22.35 12.05
CA PRO A 15 -20.96 -21.00 12.23
C PRO A 15 -19.88 -19.94 12.51
N GLY A 16 -18.69 -20.35 12.96
CA GLY A 16 -17.54 -19.48 13.21
C GLY A 16 -17.14 -18.64 11.99
N VAL A 17 -17.23 -19.22 10.79
CA VAL A 17 -16.94 -18.55 9.51
C VAL A 17 -17.88 -17.36 9.27
N ILE A 18 -19.18 -17.56 9.47
CA ILE A 18 -20.20 -16.50 9.30
C ILE A 18 -20.02 -15.42 10.36
N ASN A 19 -19.76 -15.82 11.60
CA ASN A 19 -19.55 -14.89 12.71
C ASN A 19 -18.30 -14.03 12.49
N LEU A 20 -17.20 -14.63 12.01
CA LEU A 20 -15.97 -13.91 11.69
C LEU A 20 -16.19 -12.91 10.55
N CYS A 21 -16.89 -13.31 9.49
CA CYS A 21 -17.22 -12.39 8.39
C CYS A 21 -18.09 -11.22 8.85
N ALA A 22 -19.09 -11.50 9.70
CA ALA A 22 -19.95 -10.46 10.27
C ALA A 22 -19.16 -9.51 11.18
N ALA A 23 -18.25 -10.04 12.01
CA ALA A 23 -17.40 -9.25 12.90
C ALA A 23 -16.44 -8.34 12.12
N ILE A 24 -15.79 -8.86 11.06
CA ILE A 24 -14.90 -8.08 10.20
C ILE A 24 -15.68 -6.96 9.49
N ALA A 25 -16.82 -7.30 8.88
CA ALA A 25 -17.66 -6.31 8.21
C ALA A 25 -18.18 -5.23 9.17
N ALA A 26 -18.56 -5.60 10.40
CA ALA A 26 -18.99 -4.67 11.44
C ALA A 26 -17.88 -3.66 11.83
N LYS A 27 -16.63 -4.12 11.92
CA LYS A 27 -15.48 -3.27 12.25
C LYS A 27 -15.20 -2.23 11.18
N GLU A 28 -15.31 -2.59 9.91
CA GLU A 28 -15.08 -1.69 8.77
C GLU A 28 -16.37 -1.03 8.25
N HIS A 29 -17.19 -0.45 9.13
CA HIS A 29 -18.41 0.32 8.80
C HIS A 29 -19.73 -0.46 8.68
N GLY A 30 -19.77 -1.77 8.90
CA GLY A 30 -21.02 -2.54 9.04
C GLY A 30 -21.79 -2.83 7.76
N ASP A 31 -21.10 -3.04 6.63
CA ASP A 31 -21.74 -3.31 5.33
C ASP A 31 -21.88 -4.82 5.05
N ALA A 32 -23.12 -5.31 4.90
CA ALA A 32 -23.41 -6.69 4.54
C ALA A 32 -22.81 -7.11 3.18
N ARG A 33 -22.57 -6.17 2.26
CA ARG A 33 -21.88 -6.45 0.98
C ARG A 33 -20.43 -6.86 1.21
N ARG A 34 -19.74 -6.24 2.17
CA ARG A 34 -18.37 -6.63 2.53
C ARG A 34 -18.32 -8.03 3.12
N ALA A 35 -19.28 -8.38 3.97
CA ALA A 35 -19.37 -9.75 4.51
C ALA A 35 -19.58 -10.78 3.40
N LEU A 36 -20.41 -10.47 2.39
CA LEU A 36 -20.63 -11.34 1.24
C LEU A 36 -19.40 -11.44 0.32
N ASP A 37 -18.73 -10.32 0.06
CA ASP A 37 -17.51 -10.30 -0.75
C ASP A 37 -16.36 -11.07 -0.08
N LEU A 38 -16.21 -10.90 1.23
CA LEU A 38 -15.26 -11.64 2.04
C LEU A 38 -15.52 -13.15 1.99
N LEU A 39 -16.78 -13.57 2.11
CA LEU A 39 -17.17 -14.97 1.98
C LEU A 39 -16.90 -15.52 0.57
N ARG A 40 -17.18 -14.73 -0.48
CA ARG A 40 -16.92 -15.12 -1.87
C ARG A 40 -15.43 -15.39 -2.08
N VAL A 41 -14.57 -14.45 -1.69
CA VAL A 41 -13.11 -14.59 -1.84
C VAL A 41 -12.59 -15.74 -0.98
N ALA A 42 -13.13 -15.96 0.23
CA ALA A 42 -12.76 -17.11 1.05
C ALA A 42 -13.12 -18.46 0.39
N GLY A 43 -14.27 -18.52 -0.28
CA GLY A 43 -14.66 -19.67 -1.10
C GLY A 43 -13.71 -19.93 -2.26
N GLU A 44 -13.29 -18.89 -2.98
CA GLU A 44 -12.31 -19.00 -4.08
C GLU A 44 -10.94 -19.49 -3.59
N ILE A 45 -10.51 -19.08 -2.40
CA ILE A 45 -9.26 -19.55 -1.80
C ILE A 45 -9.39 -21.02 -1.41
N ALA A 46 -10.47 -21.41 -0.73
CA ALA A 46 -10.74 -22.81 -0.37
C ALA A 46 -10.78 -23.72 -1.60
N GLU A 47 -11.42 -23.30 -2.68
CA GLU A 47 -11.47 -24.04 -3.93
C GLU A 47 -10.08 -24.20 -4.57
N ARG A 48 -9.26 -23.15 -4.57
CA ARG A 48 -7.87 -23.21 -5.07
C ARG A 48 -6.98 -24.14 -4.24
N GLU A 49 -7.22 -24.22 -2.95
CA GLU A 49 -6.49 -25.10 -2.02
C GLU A 49 -7.03 -26.54 -2.02
N GLY A 50 -8.14 -26.81 -2.73
CA GLY A 50 -8.80 -28.11 -2.77
C GLY A 50 -9.50 -28.47 -1.46
N ALA A 51 -9.80 -27.49 -0.61
CA ALA A 51 -10.50 -27.69 0.64
C ALA A 51 -11.99 -27.97 0.38
N GLU A 52 -12.54 -29.00 1.03
CA GLU A 52 -13.97 -29.35 0.91
C GLU A 52 -14.90 -28.29 1.54
N LYS A 53 -14.37 -27.50 2.48
CA LYS A 53 -15.12 -26.50 3.25
C LYS A 53 -14.32 -25.22 3.43
N VAL A 54 -15.03 -24.10 3.46
CA VAL A 54 -14.48 -22.81 3.86
C VAL A 54 -14.32 -22.80 5.39
N SER A 55 -13.11 -22.47 5.84
CA SER A 55 -12.71 -22.34 7.26
C SER A 55 -12.47 -20.86 7.62
N GLU A 56 -12.28 -20.59 8.91
CA GLU A 56 -11.91 -19.24 9.37
C GLU A 56 -10.56 -18.76 8.83
N GLU A 57 -9.64 -19.68 8.53
CA GLU A 57 -8.34 -19.35 7.93
C GLU A 57 -8.50 -18.81 6.52
N HIS A 58 -9.38 -19.43 5.71
CA HIS A 58 -9.72 -18.92 4.38
C HIS A 58 -10.33 -17.52 4.45
N VAL A 59 -11.13 -17.21 5.47
CA VAL A 59 -11.69 -15.86 5.68
C VAL A 59 -10.60 -14.85 6.01
N ARG A 60 -9.63 -15.20 6.87
CA ARG A 60 -8.49 -14.32 7.17
C ARG A 60 -7.61 -14.09 5.93
N ALA A 61 -7.36 -15.13 5.16
CA ALA A 61 -6.65 -15.03 3.89
C ALA A 61 -7.41 -14.13 2.90
N ALA A 62 -8.73 -14.29 2.78
CA ALA A 62 -9.58 -13.45 1.95
C ALA A 62 -9.53 -11.99 2.36
N GLN A 63 -9.54 -11.71 3.67
CA GLN A 63 -9.38 -10.35 4.19
C GLN A 63 -8.09 -9.72 3.67
N HIS A 64 -6.96 -10.43 3.78
CA HIS A 64 -5.68 -9.93 3.30
C HIS A 64 -5.63 -9.71 1.77
N VAL A 65 -6.30 -10.57 1.00
CA VAL A 65 -6.42 -10.40 -0.46
C VAL A 65 -7.22 -9.15 -0.79
N ILE A 66 -8.40 -8.97 -0.19
CA ILE A 66 -9.26 -7.81 -0.43
C ILE A 66 -8.55 -6.51 0.00
N GLU A 67 -7.93 -6.50 1.18
CA GLU A 67 -7.15 -5.34 1.67
C GLU A 67 -6.02 -4.97 0.69
N ARG A 68 -5.30 -5.98 0.19
CA ARG A 68 -4.25 -5.79 -0.82
C ARG A 68 -4.80 -5.22 -2.12
N ASP A 69 -5.90 -5.74 -2.63
CA ASP A 69 -6.47 -5.30 -3.90
C ASP A 69 -7.01 -3.87 -3.80
N HIS A 70 -7.68 -3.54 -2.69
CA HIS A 70 -8.09 -2.17 -2.40
C HIS A 70 -6.91 -1.19 -2.33
N LEU A 71 -5.82 -1.59 -1.68
CA LEU A 71 -4.60 -0.79 -1.63
C LEU A 71 -4.02 -0.55 -3.03
N VAL A 72 -3.90 -1.61 -3.84
CA VAL A 72 -3.40 -1.51 -5.22
C VAL A 72 -4.26 -0.55 -6.05
N GLU A 73 -5.57 -0.63 -5.92
CA GLU A 73 -6.49 0.27 -6.63
C GLU A 73 -6.40 1.72 -6.14
N ALA A 74 -6.26 1.94 -4.83
CA ALA A 74 -5.99 3.26 -4.27
C ALA A 74 -4.67 3.84 -4.82
N LEU A 75 -3.63 3.02 -4.96
CA LEU A 75 -2.35 3.44 -5.53
C LEU A 75 -2.47 3.81 -7.02
N ARG A 76 -3.27 3.08 -7.81
CA ARG A 76 -3.52 3.39 -9.23
C ARG A 76 -4.21 4.73 -9.42
N THR A 77 -5.12 5.08 -8.52
CA THR A 77 -5.91 6.32 -8.59
C THR A 77 -5.19 7.54 -8.00
N LEU A 78 -3.99 7.36 -7.42
CA LEU A 78 -3.23 8.47 -6.86
C LEU A 78 -2.95 9.59 -7.87
N PRO A 79 -3.04 10.87 -7.44
CA PRO A 79 -2.59 12.00 -8.25
C PRO A 79 -1.11 11.86 -8.62
N MET A 80 -0.73 12.46 -9.75
CA MET A 80 0.61 12.36 -10.33
C MET A 80 1.72 12.65 -9.30
N HIS A 81 1.66 13.77 -8.58
CA HIS A 81 2.68 14.09 -7.58
C HIS A 81 2.70 13.13 -6.40
N SER A 82 1.57 12.58 -5.97
CA SER A 82 1.52 11.55 -4.93
C SER A 82 2.24 10.28 -5.40
N LYS A 83 2.07 9.90 -6.67
CA LYS A 83 2.81 8.79 -7.27
C LYS A 83 4.31 9.08 -7.41
N LEU A 84 4.71 10.31 -7.73
CA LEU A 84 6.14 10.69 -7.77
C LEU A 84 6.79 10.64 -6.37
N VAL A 85 6.07 11.06 -5.33
CA VAL A 85 6.53 10.93 -3.94
C VAL A 85 6.65 9.45 -3.56
N LEU A 86 5.66 8.63 -3.89
CA LEU A 86 5.71 7.18 -3.66
C LEU A 86 6.90 6.53 -4.39
N TYR A 87 7.09 6.84 -5.67
CA TYR A 87 8.24 6.38 -6.47
C TYR A 87 9.57 6.75 -5.82
N THR A 88 9.68 7.98 -5.32
CA THR A 88 10.88 8.45 -4.61
C THR A 88 11.16 7.60 -3.36
N ILE A 89 10.14 7.36 -2.54
CA ILE A 89 10.27 6.53 -1.32
C ILE A 89 10.63 5.08 -1.69
N PHE A 90 10.03 4.55 -2.76
CA PHE A 90 10.31 3.22 -3.30
C PHE A 90 11.77 3.06 -3.73
N GLU A 91 12.30 4.00 -4.52
CA GLU A 91 13.69 3.96 -4.99
C GLU A 91 14.69 4.13 -3.84
N LEU A 92 14.43 5.04 -2.89
CA LEU A 92 15.26 5.18 -1.69
C LEU A 92 15.26 3.88 -0.86
N THR A 93 14.11 3.21 -0.76
CA THR A 93 14.00 1.92 -0.06
C THR A 93 14.84 0.84 -0.75
N LYS A 94 14.79 0.75 -2.09
CA LYS A 94 15.59 -0.20 -2.89
C LYS A 94 17.10 0.02 -2.74
N GLN A 95 17.54 1.26 -2.58
CA GLN A 95 18.96 1.61 -2.37
C GLN A 95 19.47 1.31 -0.95
N GLY A 96 18.73 0.52 -0.16
CA GLY A 96 19.09 0.19 1.23
C GLY A 96 18.80 1.30 2.23
N ARG A 97 18.18 2.42 1.80
CA ARG A 97 17.79 3.53 2.68
C ARG A 97 16.35 3.38 3.15
N GLY A 98 16.03 2.20 3.69
CA GLY A 98 14.68 1.82 4.12
C GLY A 98 14.04 2.70 5.20
N LYS A 99 14.72 3.74 5.69
CA LYS A 99 14.19 4.81 6.55
C LYS A 99 14.75 6.15 6.08
N ALA A 100 14.03 6.82 5.19
CA ALA A 100 14.44 8.11 4.64
C ALA A 100 13.81 9.27 5.44
N ARG A 101 14.51 10.40 5.54
CA ARG A 101 13.94 11.61 6.15
C ARG A 101 13.11 12.37 5.14
N THR A 102 12.16 13.17 5.61
CA THR A 102 11.35 14.04 4.74
C THR A 102 12.20 14.95 3.84
N GLY A 103 13.34 15.44 4.33
CA GLY A 103 14.28 16.25 3.54
C GLY A 103 14.94 15.46 2.41
N ASP A 104 15.40 14.24 2.69
CA ASP A 104 16.02 13.36 1.68
C ASP A 104 15.01 12.98 0.59
N ILE A 105 13.77 12.68 1.00
CA ILE A 105 12.65 12.39 0.09
C ILE A 105 12.37 13.61 -0.79
N TYR A 106 12.33 14.81 -0.22
CA TYR A 106 12.08 16.03 -0.99
C TYR A 106 13.19 16.29 -2.02
N ASN A 107 14.46 16.16 -1.64
CA ASN A 107 15.59 16.37 -2.54
C ASN A 107 15.57 15.37 -3.70
N TYR A 108 15.27 14.10 -3.43
CA TYR A 108 15.16 13.10 -4.48
C TYR A 108 13.93 13.33 -5.37
N TYR A 109 12.80 13.75 -4.78
CA TYR A 109 11.60 14.15 -5.52
C TYR A 109 11.88 15.30 -6.50
N LEU A 110 12.67 16.31 -6.11
CA LEU A 110 13.08 17.39 -7.02
C LEU A 110 13.84 16.86 -8.24
N ASN A 111 14.72 15.88 -8.03
CA ASN A 111 15.45 15.24 -9.14
C ASN A 111 14.51 14.44 -10.06
N VAL A 112 13.53 13.74 -9.48
CA VAL A 112 12.48 13.03 -10.24
C VAL A 112 11.64 14.01 -11.08
N CYS A 113 11.22 15.13 -10.50
CA CYS A 113 10.50 16.20 -11.22
C CYS A 113 11.33 16.77 -12.36
N ARG A 114 12.62 17.03 -12.15
CA ARG A 114 13.54 17.53 -13.18
C ARG A 114 13.65 16.57 -14.36
N ARG A 115 13.80 15.26 -14.10
CA ARG A 115 13.88 14.22 -15.15
C ARG A 115 12.60 14.10 -15.97
N LEU A 116 11.45 14.40 -15.36
CA LEU A 116 10.15 14.35 -16.03
C LEU A 116 9.70 15.69 -16.61
N HIS A 117 10.51 16.75 -16.48
CA HIS A 117 10.13 18.11 -16.86
C HIS A 117 8.80 18.55 -16.24
N VAL A 118 8.61 18.26 -14.96
CA VAL A 118 7.43 18.62 -14.18
C VAL A 118 7.80 19.67 -13.15
N GLU A 119 6.96 20.69 -13.01
CA GLU A 119 7.10 21.70 -11.96
C GLU A 119 6.98 21.06 -10.56
N PRO A 120 7.99 21.22 -9.69
CA PRO A 120 7.96 20.60 -8.37
C PRO A 120 6.99 21.33 -7.43
N LEU A 121 6.35 20.57 -6.54
CA LEU A 121 5.62 21.10 -5.40
C LEU A 121 6.57 21.58 -4.32
N THR A 122 6.07 22.46 -3.44
CA THR A 122 6.82 22.89 -2.26
C THR A 122 7.07 21.73 -1.29
N GLN A 123 8.15 21.85 -0.50
CA GLN A 123 8.48 20.89 0.56
C GLN A 123 7.31 20.66 1.53
N ARG A 124 6.56 21.72 1.87
CA ARG A 124 5.37 21.63 2.72
C ARG A 124 4.31 20.72 2.09
N ARG A 125 4.01 20.87 0.80
CA ARG A 125 3.01 20.04 0.12
C ARG A 125 3.48 18.60 -0.02
N VAL A 126 4.75 18.37 -0.33
CA VAL A 126 5.33 17.02 -0.35
C VAL A 126 5.21 16.34 1.02
N SER A 127 5.45 17.07 2.11
CA SER A 127 5.22 16.54 3.46
C SER A 127 3.75 16.19 3.71
N SER A 128 2.79 16.98 3.19
CA SER A 128 1.38 16.62 3.25
C SER A 128 1.06 15.36 2.46
N LEU A 129 1.64 15.20 1.26
CA LEU A 129 1.48 13.98 0.45
C LEU A 129 2.04 12.74 1.16
N ILE A 130 3.16 12.87 1.88
CA ILE A 130 3.68 11.78 2.72
C ILE A 130 2.69 11.41 3.83
N ASN A 131 2.02 12.38 4.45
CA ASN A 131 0.98 12.11 5.44
C ASN A 131 -0.24 11.43 4.81
N GLU A 132 -0.64 11.85 3.61
CA GLU A 132 -1.74 11.21 2.87
C GLU A 132 -1.41 9.75 2.55
N LEU A 133 -0.18 9.45 2.10
CA LEU A 133 0.30 8.08 1.89
C LEU A 133 0.38 7.26 3.20
N ASP A 134 0.68 7.91 4.33
CA ASP A 134 0.72 7.29 5.67
C ASP A 134 -0.70 6.93 6.13
N MET A 135 -1.68 7.82 5.92
CA MET A 135 -3.09 7.54 6.19
C MET A 135 -3.65 6.41 5.31
N LEU A 136 -3.18 6.29 4.07
CA LEU A 136 -3.50 5.16 3.20
C LEU A 136 -2.81 3.85 3.62
N GLY A 137 -1.90 3.88 4.59
CA GLY A 137 -1.15 2.71 5.06
C GLY A 137 -0.05 2.25 4.11
N VAL A 138 0.25 3.02 3.06
CA VAL A 138 1.26 2.71 2.04
C VAL A 138 2.66 2.92 2.60
N VAL A 139 2.82 3.99 3.38
CA VAL A 139 4.06 4.31 4.10
C VAL A 139 3.80 4.36 5.59
N ALA A 140 4.86 4.28 6.38
CA ALA A 140 4.82 4.56 7.81
C ALA A 140 5.76 5.72 8.10
N ALA A 141 5.23 6.82 8.62
CA ALA A 141 5.96 8.06 8.84
C ALA A 141 6.03 8.43 10.34
N HIS A 142 7.08 7.96 11.02
CA HIS A 142 7.22 8.11 12.47
C HIS A 142 8.07 9.32 12.85
N LEU A 143 7.63 10.07 13.88
CA LEU A 143 8.47 11.06 14.54
C LEU A 143 9.48 10.37 15.45
N LYS A 144 10.75 10.69 15.27
CA LYS A 144 11.82 10.31 16.19
C LYS A 144 12.47 11.54 16.79
N SER A 145 12.54 11.57 18.11
CA SER A 145 13.36 12.51 18.86
C SER A 145 14.84 12.18 18.67
N ARG A 146 15.65 13.20 18.35
CA ARG A 146 17.12 13.11 18.21
C ARG A 146 17.83 13.99 19.25
N GLY A 147 17.17 14.26 20.38
CA GLY A 147 17.72 15.10 21.45
C GLY A 147 17.97 16.52 20.98
N ARG A 148 19.22 17.01 21.09
CA ARG A 148 19.61 18.38 20.71
C ARG A 148 19.35 18.74 19.25
N HIS A 149 19.23 17.74 18.36
CA HIS A 149 18.92 17.94 16.93
C HIS A 149 17.41 18.01 16.64
N GLY A 150 16.56 17.96 17.66
CA GLY A 150 15.11 18.10 17.53
C GLY A 150 14.39 16.83 17.07
N LEU A 151 13.17 17.02 16.56
CA LEU A 151 12.30 15.96 16.04
C LEU A 151 12.55 15.78 14.53
N SER A 152 12.76 14.54 14.13
CA SER A 152 12.91 14.16 12.72
C SER A 152 11.84 13.14 12.33
N LYS A 153 11.24 13.30 11.15
CA LYS A 153 10.27 12.33 10.62
C LYS A 153 11.00 11.32 9.74
N GLU A 154 10.99 10.05 10.14
CA GLU A 154 11.49 8.92 9.35
C GLU A 154 10.33 8.25 8.63
N VAL A 155 10.48 8.03 7.32
CA VAL A 155 9.48 7.44 6.45
C VAL A 155 10.01 6.14 5.86
N LYS A 156 9.19 5.10 5.86
CA LYS A 156 9.47 3.80 5.25
C LYS A 156 8.25 3.28 4.48
N LEU A 157 8.46 2.43 3.48
CA LEU A 157 7.34 1.65 2.92
C LEU A 157 6.76 0.73 4.00
N ASN A 158 5.43 0.68 4.07
CA ASN A 158 4.68 -0.20 4.97
C ASN A 158 4.05 -1.39 4.23
N VAL A 159 4.22 -1.43 2.91
CA VAL A 159 3.68 -2.43 2.00
C VAL A 159 4.83 -3.10 1.26
N SER A 160 4.60 -4.25 0.61
CA SER A 160 5.68 -4.96 -0.07
C SER A 160 6.21 -4.15 -1.27
N VAL A 161 7.53 -4.19 -1.46
CA VAL A 161 8.20 -3.54 -2.60
C VAL A 161 7.61 -4.03 -3.93
N ASN A 162 7.26 -5.32 -4.03
CA ASN A 162 6.68 -5.90 -5.24
C ASN A 162 5.30 -5.33 -5.59
N GLN A 163 4.43 -5.11 -4.59
CA GLN A 163 3.11 -4.48 -4.82
C GLN A 163 3.26 -3.06 -5.36
N VAL A 164 4.14 -2.27 -4.75
CA VAL A 164 4.39 -0.89 -5.20
C VAL A 164 5.01 -0.89 -6.59
N LYS A 165 6.00 -1.77 -6.83
CA LYS A 165 6.65 -1.94 -8.13
C LYS A 165 5.62 -2.20 -9.23
N GLN A 166 4.71 -3.15 -9.03
CA GLN A 166 3.67 -3.49 -10.00
C GLN A 166 2.85 -2.25 -10.40
N VAL A 167 2.37 -1.47 -9.44
CA VAL A 167 1.55 -0.28 -9.73
C VAL A 167 2.36 0.81 -10.43
N LEU A 168 3.59 1.06 -9.99
CA LEU A 168 4.47 2.05 -10.61
C LEU A 168 4.87 1.65 -12.05
N GLU A 169 5.01 0.36 -12.32
CA GLU A 169 5.28 -0.19 -13.65
C GLU A 169 4.05 -0.22 -14.56
N GLU A 170 2.83 -0.10 -14.05
CA GLU A 170 1.63 0.07 -14.88
C GLU A 170 1.46 1.52 -15.35
N ASP A 171 1.96 2.49 -14.57
CA ASP A 171 1.81 3.93 -14.82
C ASP A 171 2.71 4.43 -15.97
N SER A 172 2.07 4.87 -17.06
CA SER A 172 2.76 5.33 -18.28
C SER A 172 3.64 6.57 -18.06
N PHE A 173 3.33 7.39 -17.05
CA PHE A 173 4.11 8.57 -16.72
C PHE A 173 5.38 8.19 -15.95
N ILE A 174 5.28 7.23 -15.04
CA ILE A 174 6.41 6.74 -14.24
C ILE A 174 7.32 5.81 -15.04
N LYS A 175 6.80 5.06 -16.01
CA LYS A 175 7.62 4.27 -16.94
C LYS A 175 8.74 5.08 -17.61
N LYS A 176 8.55 6.38 -17.83
CA LYS A 176 9.60 7.27 -18.39
C LYS A 176 10.84 7.38 -17.50
N LEU A 177 10.70 7.13 -16.20
CA LEU A 177 11.80 7.13 -15.22
C LEU A 177 12.58 5.81 -15.20
N SER A 178 11.98 4.68 -15.59
CA SER A 178 12.69 3.39 -15.65
C SER A 178 13.44 3.19 -16.97
N SER A 179 13.04 3.88 -18.04
CA SER A 179 13.70 3.84 -19.35
C SER A 179 14.83 4.87 -19.54
N SER A 180 15.00 5.81 -18.60
CA SER A 180 16.09 6.77 -18.61
C SER A 180 17.16 6.37 -17.59
N ASP A 181 18.35 6.09 -18.09
CA ASP A 181 19.55 5.52 -17.45
C ASP A 181 19.71 5.59 -15.93
N SER A 182 20.19 4.46 -15.41
CA SER A 182 20.71 4.19 -14.08
C SER A 182 22.00 4.96 -13.78
N SER A 183 21.93 6.29 -13.67
CA SER A 183 23.01 7.07 -13.06
C SER A 183 22.79 7.16 -11.55
N PRO A 184 23.78 6.77 -10.71
CA PRO A 184 23.65 6.85 -9.27
C PRO A 184 23.55 8.32 -8.82
N LEU A 185 22.44 8.67 -8.18
CA LEU A 185 22.06 10.01 -7.73
C LEU A 185 22.76 10.46 -6.43
N PHE A 186 23.99 10.00 -6.17
CA PHE A 186 24.71 10.35 -4.95
C PHE A 186 26.12 10.87 -5.24
N GLU A 187 26.22 12.16 -5.54
CA GLU A 187 27.33 12.92 -4.98
C GLU A 187 27.00 13.14 -3.51
N ALA A 188 27.70 12.41 -2.64
CA ALA A 188 27.65 12.67 -1.21
C ALA A 188 28.01 14.13 -0.98
N SER A 189 27.13 14.90 -0.35
CA SER A 189 27.53 16.20 0.20
C SER A 189 28.69 15.95 1.18
N PRO A 190 29.86 16.59 0.98
CA PRO A 190 30.95 16.47 1.93
C PRO A 190 30.49 17.03 3.28
N GLN A 191 30.95 16.39 4.35
CA GLN A 191 30.80 16.88 5.73
C GLN A 191 31.44 18.24 5.91
#